data_AF-A0A9D5HQ29-F1
#
_entry.id   AF-A0A9D5HQ29-F1
#
_cell.length_a   1.000
_cell.length_b   1.000
_cell.length_c   1.000
_cell.angle_alpha   90.00
_cell.angle_beta   90.00
_cell.angle_gamma   90.00
#
_symmetry.space_group_name_H-M   'P 1'
#
loop_
_entity.id
_entity.type
_entity.pdbx_description
1 polymer ?
#
loop_
_entity_poly.entity_id
_entity_poly.type
_entity_poly.pdbx_seq_one_letter_code
_entity_poly.pdbx_strand_id
1 'polypeptide(L)'
;MYEKAATILSKHEPPVILAKILRNKGKSIQDYKGPREDDGIVEYLKKQVGPASFEIKSSDDASKLIDGKKVFIVRVFPEFSGKEYENFMDVAEKLLSDYDFGHTSDAKLLPHGDSTVKHPKVRLFKPLMNFWLTLRIFKWMP
;
A
#
# COMPACT_ATOMS: atom_id res chain seq x y z
N MET A 1 10.50 4.97 19.85
CA MET A 1 9.28 5.81 19.79
C MET A 1 8.02 4.95 19.72
N TYR A 2 7.94 3.98 18.81
CA TYR A 2 6.77 3.10 18.63
C TYR A 2 6.47 2.19 19.84
N GLU A 3 7.49 1.64 20.49
CA GLU A 3 7.33 0.77 21.67
C GLU A 3 6.60 1.48 22.82
N LYS A 4 6.96 2.74 23.11
CA LYS A 4 6.29 3.54 24.15
C LYS A 4 4.81 3.79 23.80
N ALA A 5 4.50 4.00 22.54
CA ALA A 5 3.12 4.18 22.09
C ALA A 5 2.32 2.87 22.21
N ALA A 6 2.91 1.74 21.85
CA ALA A 6 2.32 0.41 21.99
C ALA A 6 1.97 0.09 23.45
N THR A 7 2.91 0.29 24.38
CA THR A 7 2.67 0.06 25.81
C THR A 7 1.56 0.93 26.42
N ILE A 8 1.37 2.15 25.91
CA ILE A 8 0.28 3.03 26.39
C ILE A 8 -1.07 2.54 25.83
N LEU A 9 -1.10 2.14 24.56
CA LEU A 9 -2.31 1.66 23.89
C LEU A 9 -2.78 0.30 24.43
N SER A 10 -1.87 -0.60 24.81
CA SER A 10 -2.22 -1.93 25.33
C SER A 10 -2.73 -1.91 26.78
N LYS A 11 -2.47 -0.84 27.55
CA LYS A 11 -2.82 -0.76 28.98
C LYS A 11 -4.17 -0.11 29.31
N HIS A 12 -4.87 0.46 28.33
CA HIS A 12 -6.13 1.18 28.56
C HIS A 12 -7.37 0.33 28.22
N GLU A 13 -8.35 0.22 29.11
CA GLU A 13 -9.73 -0.26 28.85
C GLU A 13 -10.76 0.88 29.09
N PRO A 14 -11.78 1.11 28.23
CA PRO A 14 -12.10 0.43 26.98
C PRO A 14 -11.24 0.95 25.79
N PRO A 15 -10.64 0.07 24.96
CA PRO A 15 -9.31 0.38 24.41
C PRO A 15 -9.24 0.99 23.00
N VAL A 16 -10.32 0.99 22.19
CA VAL A 16 -10.16 1.08 20.72
C VAL A 16 -10.88 2.23 20.02
N ILE A 17 -11.88 2.87 20.65
CA ILE A 17 -12.59 3.98 20.01
C ILE A 17 -11.77 5.29 20.03
N LEU A 18 -10.73 5.38 20.88
CA LEU A 18 -10.00 6.64 21.12
C LEU A 18 -8.68 6.78 20.35
N ALA A 19 -8.11 5.69 19.82
CA ALA A 19 -6.82 5.75 19.17
C ALA A 19 -6.96 6.24 17.72
N LYS A 20 -6.47 7.46 17.47
CA LYS A 20 -6.41 8.08 16.14
C LYS A 20 -4.98 8.18 15.65
N ILE A 21 -4.75 7.78 14.40
CA ILE A 21 -3.52 8.03 13.68
C ILE A 21 -3.61 9.40 13.02
N LEU A 22 -2.69 10.28 13.40
CA LEU A 22 -2.50 11.57 12.76
C LEU A 22 -1.29 11.51 11.83
N ARG A 23 -1.51 11.84 10.55
CA ARG A 23 -0.44 11.98 9.55
C ARG A 23 -0.35 13.42 9.06
N ASN A 24 0.76 13.74 8.41
CA ASN A 24 0.97 15.04 7.74
C ASN A 24 0.68 16.24 8.65
N LYS A 25 1.19 16.19 9.89
CA LYS A 25 0.96 17.22 10.93
C LYS A 25 -0.54 17.46 11.22
N GLY A 26 -1.35 16.41 11.20
CA GLY A 26 -2.77 16.45 11.55
C GLY A 26 -3.72 16.69 10.37
N LYS A 27 -3.22 16.74 9.13
CA LYS A 27 -4.07 16.89 7.93
C LYS A 27 -4.87 15.64 7.59
N SER A 28 -4.41 14.47 8.04
CA SER A 28 -5.09 13.19 7.84
C SER A 28 -5.25 12.53 9.20
N ILE A 29 -6.48 12.19 9.54
CA ILE A 29 -6.87 11.54 10.80
C ILE A 29 -7.59 10.25 10.44
N GLN A 30 -7.10 9.13 10.95
CA GLN A 30 -7.69 7.81 10.71
C GLN A 30 -7.83 7.06 12.03
N ASP A 31 -8.88 6.25 12.13
CA ASP A 31 -9.05 5.39 13.30
C ASP A 31 -8.01 4.27 13.29
N TYR A 32 -7.51 3.92 14.47
CA TYR A 32 -6.66 2.76 14.64
C TYR A 32 -7.46 1.48 14.41
N LYS A 33 -7.05 0.69 13.42
CA LYS A 33 -7.68 -0.59 13.06
C LYS A 33 -6.74 -1.79 13.22
N GLY A 34 -5.61 -1.60 13.89
CA GLY A 34 -4.61 -2.64 14.07
C GLY A 34 -4.92 -3.59 15.25
N PRO A 35 -4.06 -4.60 15.46
CA PRO A 35 -4.16 -5.55 16.58
C PRO A 35 -4.00 -4.88 17.95
N ARG A 36 -4.36 -5.55 19.05
CA ARG A 36 -4.26 -4.98 20.42
C ARG A 36 -2.98 -5.36 21.14
N GLU A 37 -2.28 -6.34 20.61
CA GLU A 37 -1.04 -6.89 21.15
C GLU A 37 0.12 -5.94 20.83
N ASP A 38 1.05 -5.76 21.77
CA ASP A 38 2.17 -4.81 21.65
C ASP A 38 2.91 -4.95 20.31
N ASP A 39 3.25 -6.18 19.92
CA ASP A 39 3.95 -6.45 18.65
C ASP A 39 3.10 -6.06 17.43
N GLY A 40 1.81 -6.35 17.45
CA GLY A 40 0.87 -5.99 16.38
C GLY A 40 0.65 -4.49 16.27
N ILE A 41 0.65 -3.77 17.40
CA ILE A 41 0.61 -2.29 17.40
C ILE A 41 1.88 -1.73 16.80
N VAL A 42 3.06 -2.25 17.16
CA VAL A 42 4.34 -1.79 16.60
C VAL A 42 4.40 -2.04 15.10
N GLU A 43 3.99 -3.24 14.63
CA GLU A 43 3.95 -3.56 13.20
C GLU A 43 2.97 -2.64 12.45
N TYR A 44 1.77 -2.42 13.00
CA TYR A 44 0.79 -1.53 12.41
C TYR A 44 1.33 -0.10 12.30
N LEU A 45 1.90 0.46 13.38
CA LEU A 45 2.45 1.82 13.36
C LEU A 45 3.63 1.94 12.38
N LYS A 46 4.51 0.93 12.31
CA LYS A 46 5.60 0.87 11.33
C LYS A 46 5.07 0.88 9.89
N LYS A 47 3.97 0.16 9.63
CA LYS A 47 3.30 0.20 8.32
C LYS A 47 2.85 1.63 8.01
N GLN A 48 2.18 2.27 8.96
CA GLN A 48 1.55 3.59 8.78
C GLN A 48 2.55 4.73 8.52
N VAL A 49 3.79 4.61 8.97
CA VAL A 49 4.89 5.55 8.69
C VAL A 49 5.72 5.17 7.46
N GLY A 50 5.48 3.98 6.91
CA GLY A 50 6.11 3.52 5.69
C GLY A 50 5.62 4.30 4.46
N PRO A 51 6.25 4.10 3.30
CA PRO A 51 5.80 4.73 2.07
C PRO A 51 4.38 4.27 1.72
N ALA A 52 3.57 5.19 1.19
CA ALA A 52 2.22 4.88 0.71
C ALA A 52 2.22 3.75 -0.33
N SER A 53 3.27 3.73 -1.17
CA SER A 53 3.51 2.72 -2.19
C SER A 53 5.02 2.49 -2.32
N PHE A 54 5.43 1.23 -2.43
CA PHE A 54 6.83 0.85 -2.60
C PHE A 54 7.27 0.97 -4.07
N GLU A 55 8.39 1.65 -4.31
CA GLU A 55 9.00 1.71 -5.65
C GLU A 55 9.74 0.39 -5.94
N ILE A 56 9.33 -0.33 -6.99
CA ILE A 56 9.91 -1.60 -7.41
C ILE A 56 10.97 -1.32 -8.48
N LYS A 57 12.25 -1.55 -8.13
CA LYS A 57 13.41 -1.28 -9.00
C LYS A 57 14.03 -2.54 -9.60
N SER A 58 13.72 -3.71 -9.04
CA SER A 58 14.21 -4.99 -9.51
C SER A 58 13.14 -6.08 -9.43
N SER A 59 13.36 -7.19 -10.16
CA SER A 59 12.52 -8.38 -10.08
C SER A 59 12.59 -9.07 -8.72
N ASP A 60 13.71 -8.89 -8.00
CA ASP A 60 13.89 -9.40 -6.64
C ASP A 60 13.01 -8.60 -5.65
N ASP A 61 12.95 -7.27 -5.78
CA ASP A 61 12.04 -6.43 -5.00
C ASP A 61 10.58 -6.85 -5.23
N ALA A 62 10.20 -7.08 -6.49
CA ALA A 62 8.86 -7.52 -6.84
C ALA A 62 8.53 -8.88 -6.20
N SER A 63 9.47 -9.82 -6.19
CA SER A 63 9.29 -11.15 -5.61
C SER A 63 9.20 -11.11 -4.08
N LYS A 64 9.93 -10.19 -3.43
CA LYS A 64 9.88 -9.98 -1.98
C LYS A 64 8.60 -9.29 -1.52
N LEU A 65 8.12 -8.31 -2.29
CA LEU A 65 6.94 -7.52 -1.96
C LEU A 65 5.64 -8.23 -2.32
N ILE A 66 5.61 -8.94 -3.45
CA ILE A 66 4.44 -9.67 -3.96
C ILE A 66 4.56 -11.14 -3.52
N ASP A 67 4.42 -11.38 -2.22
CA ASP A 67 4.62 -12.70 -1.61
C ASP A 67 3.43 -13.67 -1.78
N GLY A 68 2.36 -13.21 -2.44
CA GLY A 68 1.15 -13.99 -2.70
C GLY A 68 0.28 -14.26 -1.47
N LYS A 69 0.61 -13.72 -0.29
CA LYS A 69 -0.19 -13.92 0.94
C LYS A 69 -1.26 -12.85 1.11
N LYS A 70 -0.98 -11.63 0.65
CA LYS A 70 -1.87 -10.47 0.72
C LYS A 70 -2.14 -9.89 -0.65
N VAL A 71 -3.22 -9.12 -0.76
CA VAL A 71 -3.53 -8.41 -2.00
C VAL A 71 -2.52 -7.28 -2.19
N PHE A 72 -1.78 -7.32 -3.30
CA PHE A 72 -0.77 -6.32 -3.64
C PHE A 72 -1.17 -5.59 -4.92
N ILE A 73 -1.26 -4.26 -4.86
CA ILE A 73 -1.71 -3.41 -5.97
C ILE A 73 -0.49 -2.72 -6.57
N VAL A 74 -0.14 -3.04 -7.82
CA VAL A 74 0.98 -2.39 -8.52
C VAL A 74 0.48 -1.53 -9.66
N ARG A 75 0.94 -0.28 -9.73
CA ARG A 75 0.72 0.57 -10.90
C ARG A 75 2.03 0.84 -11.65
N VAL A 76 2.01 0.69 -12.96
CA VAL A 76 3.15 1.02 -13.82
C VAL A 76 2.97 2.45 -14.34
N PHE A 77 3.97 3.29 -14.11
CA PHE A 77 3.99 4.68 -14.54
C PHE A 77 5.17 4.96 -15.46
N PRO A 78 5.00 5.67 -16.57
CA PRO A 78 6.14 6.11 -17.38
C PRO A 78 7.05 7.09 -16.61
N GLU A 79 6.48 7.88 -15.70
CA GLU A 79 7.19 8.83 -14.84
C GLU A 79 6.51 8.91 -13.47
N PHE A 80 7.28 9.12 -12.40
CA PHE A 80 6.76 9.25 -11.02
C PHE A 80 6.35 10.69 -10.71
N SER A 81 5.58 11.29 -11.62
CA SER A 81 5.10 12.66 -11.52
C SER A 81 3.74 12.81 -12.20
N GLY A 82 3.07 13.92 -11.91
CA GLY A 82 1.79 14.27 -12.52
C GLY A 82 0.57 13.69 -11.81
N LYS A 83 -0.60 14.20 -12.22
CA LYS A 83 -1.89 13.98 -11.55
C LYS A 83 -2.24 12.50 -11.34
N GLU A 84 -1.88 11.64 -12.28
CA GLU A 84 -2.17 10.21 -12.18
C GLU A 84 -1.36 9.51 -11.09
N TYR A 85 -0.09 9.88 -10.93
CA TYR A 85 0.81 9.36 -9.92
C TYR A 85 0.40 9.89 -8.53
N GLU A 86 0.17 11.19 -8.42
CA GLU A 86 -0.30 11.83 -7.19
C GLU A 86 -1.63 11.21 -6.70
N ASN A 87 -2.62 11.05 -7.59
CA ASN A 87 -3.89 10.40 -7.24
C ASN A 87 -3.70 8.96 -6.75
N PHE A 88 -2.75 8.22 -7.33
CA PHE A 88 -2.45 6.86 -6.88
C PHE A 88 -1.81 6.85 -5.50
N MET A 89 -0.86 7.75 -5.25
CA MET A 89 -0.21 7.90 -3.95
C MET A 89 -1.22 8.28 -2.86
N ASP A 90 -2.16 9.18 -3.16
CA ASP A 90 -3.24 9.56 -2.24
C ASP A 90 -4.17 8.39 -1.90
N VAL A 91 -4.53 7.57 -2.89
CA VAL A 91 -5.35 6.36 -2.68
C VAL A 91 -4.56 5.34 -1.87
N ALA A 92 -3.29 5.14 -2.19
CA ALA A 92 -2.41 4.22 -1.48
C ALA A 92 -2.22 4.64 -0.01
N GLU A 93 -2.10 5.94 0.26
CA GLU A 93 -2.00 6.47 1.63
C GLU A 93 -3.28 6.21 2.43
N LYS A 94 -4.46 6.38 1.81
CA LYS A 94 -5.77 6.16 2.45
C LYS A 94 -6.06 4.69 2.73
N LEU A 95 -5.58 3.80 1.88
CA LEU A 95 -5.87 2.36 1.93
C LEU A 95 -4.71 1.50 2.45
N LEU A 96 -3.69 2.14 3.01
CA LEU A 96 -2.45 1.49 3.46
C LEU A 96 -2.67 0.42 4.55
N SER A 97 -3.75 0.54 5.33
CA SER A 97 -4.11 -0.47 6.34
C SER A 97 -4.68 -1.74 5.70
N ASP A 98 -5.38 -1.61 4.58
CA ASP A 98 -6.18 -2.68 3.98
C ASP A 98 -5.43 -3.40 2.85
N TYR A 99 -4.62 -2.67 2.09
CA TYR A 99 -3.89 -3.18 0.93
C TYR A 99 -2.43 -2.74 0.95
N ASP A 100 -1.59 -3.53 0.30
CA ASP A 100 -0.20 -3.16 0.03
C ASP A 100 -0.10 -2.62 -1.40
N PHE A 101 0.63 -1.53 -1.57
CA PHE A 101 0.76 -0.84 -2.85
C PHE A 101 2.21 -0.81 -3.31
N GLY A 102 2.42 -0.93 -4.61
CA GLY A 102 3.70 -0.72 -5.27
C GLY A 102 3.55 0.08 -6.56
N HIS A 103 4.64 0.65 -7.01
CA HIS A 103 4.72 1.29 -8.31
C HIS A 103 6.07 1.01 -8.95
N THR A 104 6.10 1.06 -10.28
CA THR A 104 7.33 0.88 -11.05
C THR A 104 7.25 1.61 -12.38
N SER A 105 8.39 1.91 -12.96
CA SER A 105 8.49 2.39 -14.34
C SER A 105 8.65 1.26 -15.35
N ASP A 106 9.03 0.06 -14.90
CA ASP A 106 9.26 -1.09 -15.78
C ASP A 106 8.36 -2.27 -15.40
N ALA A 107 7.39 -2.53 -16.28
CA ALA A 107 6.48 -3.66 -16.13
C ALA A 107 7.19 -5.02 -16.13
N LYS A 108 8.39 -5.12 -16.71
CA LYS A 108 9.19 -6.36 -16.77
C LYS A 108 9.67 -6.84 -15.40
N LEU A 109 9.74 -5.93 -14.44
CA LEU A 109 10.15 -6.26 -13.07
C LEU A 109 9.08 -7.06 -12.33
N LEU A 110 7.82 -6.96 -12.77
CA LEU A 110 6.70 -7.64 -12.14
C LEU A 110 6.61 -9.09 -12.60
N PRO A 111 6.09 -9.99 -11.74
CA PRO A 111 5.74 -11.33 -12.17
C PRO A 111 4.85 -11.29 -13.43
N HIS A 112 5.22 -12.04 -14.46
CA HIS A 112 4.55 -12.06 -15.78
C HIS A 112 4.48 -10.65 -16.45
N GLY A 113 5.56 -9.88 -16.36
CA GLY A 113 5.71 -8.58 -17.00
C GLY A 113 5.73 -8.66 -18.53
N ASP A 114 4.63 -8.32 -19.19
CA ASP A 114 4.59 -8.19 -20.65
C ASP A 114 5.28 -6.89 -21.09
N SER A 115 6.21 -7.00 -22.04
CA SER A 115 7.05 -5.91 -22.59
C SER A 115 6.31 -4.82 -23.37
N THR A 116 4.98 -4.79 -23.35
CA THR A 116 4.15 -3.85 -24.12
C THR A 116 3.17 -3.11 -23.21
N VAL A 117 3.65 -2.05 -22.58
CA VAL A 117 2.82 -1.13 -21.81
C VAL A 117 3.02 0.29 -22.35
N LYS A 118 2.29 0.62 -23.43
CA LYS A 118 2.24 1.98 -24.00
C LYS A 118 1.34 2.96 -23.20
N HIS A 119 0.67 2.50 -22.15
CA HIS A 119 -0.33 3.27 -21.38
C HIS A 119 -0.30 2.89 -19.90
N PRO A 120 -0.70 3.78 -18.96
CA PRO A 120 -0.77 3.47 -17.53
C PRO A 120 -1.62 2.22 -17.28
N LYS A 121 -1.04 1.20 -16.63
CA LYS A 121 -1.72 -0.07 -16.27
C LYS A 121 -1.70 -0.26 -14.76
N VAL A 122 -2.83 -0.64 -14.19
CA VAL A 122 -2.95 -1.11 -12.80
C VAL A 122 -3.07 -2.63 -12.81
N ARG A 123 -2.23 -3.29 -12.02
CA ARG A 123 -2.24 -4.74 -11.81
C ARG A 123 -2.61 -5.04 -10.36
N LEU A 124 -3.55 -5.96 -10.18
CA LEU A 124 -3.98 -6.47 -8.88
C LEU A 124 -3.46 -7.91 -8.72
N PHE A 125 -2.62 -8.14 -7.72
CA PHE A 125 -2.11 -9.47 -7.37
C PHE A 125 -2.94 -10.01 -6.20
N LYS A 126 -3.61 -11.17 -6.39
CA LYS A 126 -4.52 -11.78 -5.41
C LYS A 126 -3.98 -13.13 -4.90
N PRO A 127 -4.10 -13.44 -3.59
CA PRO A 127 -3.52 -14.66 -3.00
C PRO A 127 -4.05 -16.01 -3.50
N LEU A 128 -5.33 -16.10 -3.86
CA LEU A 128 -6.06 -17.38 -3.94
C LEU A 128 -6.44 -17.84 -5.35
N MET A 129 -5.99 -17.14 -6.39
CA MET A 129 -6.24 -17.58 -7.75
C MET A 129 -5.00 -17.29 -8.58
N ASN A 130 -4.44 -18.32 -9.22
CA ASN A 130 -3.42 -18.20 -10.26
C ASN A 130 -3.94 -17.46 -11.53
N PHE A 131 -4.92 -16.57 -11.38
CA PHE A 131 -5.48 -15.70 -12.40
C PHE A 131 -5.20 -14.24 -12.02
N TRP A 132 -4.28 -13.63 -12.74
CA TRP A 132 -3.94 -12.22 -12.60
C TRP A 132 -4.97 -11.37 -13.35
N LEU A 133 -5.68 -10.48 -12.64
CA LEU A 133 -6.60 -9.56 -13.30
C LEU A 133 -5.85 -8.28 -13.69
N THR A 134 -5.56 -8.12 -14.98
CA THR A 134 -5.12 -6.82 -15.51
C THR A 134 -6.35 -5.95 -15.73
N LEU A 135 -6.63 -5.02 -14.83
CA LEU A 135 -7.63 -3.98 -15.05
C LEU A 135 -7.08 -2.96 -16.04
N ARG A 136 -7.51 -3.06 -17.30
CA ARG A 136 -7.31 -2.00 -18.29
C ARG A 136 -8.30 -0.89 -17.95
N ILE A 137 -7.83 0.15 -17.26
CA ILE A 137 -8.66 1.33 -16.99
C ILE A 137 -8.96 1.97 -18.35
N PHE A 138 -10.18 1.75 -18.85
CA PHE A 138 -10.72 2.49 -19.98
C PHE A 138 -10.87 3.93 -19.54
N LYS A 139 -10.29 4.83 -20.34
CA LYS A 139 -10.41 6.29 -20.21
C LYS A 139 -11.90 6.66 -20.11
N TRP A 140 -12.37 6.97 -18.92
CA TRP A 140 -13.64 7.68 -18.70
C TRP A 140 -13.29 9.16 -18.55
N MET A 141 -13.51 9.90 -19.63
CA MET A 141 -13.81 11.34 -19.59
C MET A 141 -14.88 11.56 -20.66
N PRO A 142 -15.97 12.28 -20.37
CA PRO A 142 -16.66 13.00 -21.44
C PRO A 142 -15.72 14.03 -22.08
#